data_AF-A0A9P6J6D2-F1
#
_entry.id   AF-A0A9P6J6D2-F1
#
_cell.length_a   1.000
_cell.length_b   1.000
_cell.length_c   1.000
_cell.angle_alpha   90.00
_cell.angle_beta   90.00
_cell.angle_gamma   90.00
#
_symmetry.space_group_name_H-M   'P 1'
#
loop_
_entity.id
_entity.type
_entity.pdbx_description
1 polymer ?
#
loop_
_entity_poly.entity_id
_entity_poly.type
_entity_poly.pdbx_seq_one_letter_code
_entity_poly.pdbx_strand_id
1 'polypeptide(L)'
;MSNKPSAKTIARLNATTLFPEIRKEIEKNPSLFAIRGFFIFNITKKGVPMTEWYMLFQGFDAPAIVSQKRPEIPKAKQDQQPIPVAIVELEDKDLLNFMSGGLTGSRGIVNGKIKIAGAMELAEELEQIFRKAKGSEKTLAYLDQKRGKSERAKARLSSSEVSEGAKKTGVKVQGLARRYSALAKQASSNNYVPKNNLTQPGANKESGAIGKSNSSAGGAAAKRVAAKAPDSIEEEEKKEEESQESQPVDLVDDETPSHKEEPVQEQKQEPELVEEPKVAEWEDSNLQG
;
A
#
# COMPACT_ATOMS: atom_id res chain seq x y z
N MET A 1 -2.44 18.25 -23.80
CA MET A 1 -1.20 17.52 -24.16
C MET A 1 -0.98 16.43 -23.11
N SER A 2 -1.03 15.15 -23.48
CA SER A 2 -0.80 14.04 -22.53
C SER A 2 0.71 13.88 -22.30
N ASN A 3 1.20 14.35 -21.16
CA ASN A 3 2.60 14.17 -20.77
C ASN A 3 2.80 12.72 -20.31
N LYS A 4 3.00 11.80 -21.26
CA LYS A 4 3.39 10.44 -20.93
C LYS A 4 4.77 10.46 -20.26
N PRO A 5 4.94 9.82 -19.09
CA PRO A 5 6.22 9.75 -18.40
C PRO A 5 7.25 8.98 -19.22
N SER A 6 8.51 9.42 -19.19
CA SER A 6 9.62 8.71 -19.83
C SER A 6 9.82 7.32 -19.24
N ALA A 7 10.14 6.32 -20.07
CA ALA A 7 10.47 4.96 -19.65
C ALA A 7 11.59 4.92 -18.59
N LYS A 8 12.58 5.82 -18.68
CA LYS A 8 13.66 5.94 -17.68
C LYS A 8 13.13 6.35 -16.31
N THR A 9 12.08 7.17 -16.28
CA THR A 9 11.45 7.60 -15.02
C THR A 9 10.61 6.47 -14.43
N ILE A 10 9.88 5.73 -15.26
CA ILE A 10 9.08 4.55 -14.85
C ILE A 10 10.01 3.46 -14.26
N ALA A 11 11.15 3.21 -14.90
CA ALA A 11 12.14 2.24 -14.42
C ALA A 11 12.73 2.55 -13.03
N ARG A 12 12.60 3.80 -12.55
CA ARG A 12 13.09 4.25 -11.24
C ARG A 12 12.02 4.22 -10.15
N LEU A 13 10.79 3.84 -10.47
CA LEU A 13 9.70 3.75 -9.49
C LEU A 13 9.90 2.54 -8.57
N ASN A 14 9.49 2.69 -7.31
CA ASN A 14 9.43 1.57 -6.37
C ASN A 14 8.47 0.49 -6.89
N ALA A 15 7.37 0.90 -7.50
CA ALA A 15 6.39 0.01 -8.13
C ALA A 15 7.03 -1.01 -9.09
N THR A 16 7.93 -0.54 -9.96
CA THR A 16 8.62 -1.38 -10.96
C THR A 16 9.45 -2.50 -10.32
N THR A 17 9.84 -2.32 -9.05
CA THR A 17 10.58 -3.33 -8.29
C THR A 17 9.68 -4.18 -7.41
N LEU A 18 8.68 -3.59 -6.76
CA LEU A 18 7.84 -4.27 -5.76
C LEU A 18 6.84 -5.24 -6.39
N PHE A 19 6.11 -4.84 -7.43
CA PHE A 19 5.06 -5.70 -8.02
C PHE A 19 5.59 -7.02 -8.61
N PRO A 20 6.77 -7.07 -9.27
CA PRO A 20 7.36 -8.35 -9.66
C PRO A 20 7.73 -9.26 -8.48
N GLU A 21 8.11 -8.71 -7.32
CA GLU A 21 8.38 -9.53 -6.13
C GLU A 21 7.08 -10.03 -5.50
N ILE A 22 6.03 -9.21 -5.45
CA ILE A 22 4.69 -9.65 -5.05
C ILE A 22 4.23 -10.81 -5.92
N ARG A 23 4.41 -10.72 -7.25
CA ARG A 23 4.08 -11.79 -8.18
C ARG A 23 4.76 -13.11 -7.81
N LYS A 24 6.08 -13.09 -7.57
CA LYS A 24 6.83 -14.28 -7.15
C LYS A 24 6.31 -14.85 -5.83
N GLU A 25 5.87 -13.99 -4.92
CA GLU A 25 5.35 -14.42 -3.62
C GLU A 25 3.98 -15.09 -3.74
N ILE A 26 3.11 -14.55 -4.59
CA ILE A 26 1.84 -15.16 -4.96
C ILE A 26 2.06 -16.53 -5.60
N GLU A 27 3.01 -16.64 -6.53
CA GLU A 27 3.35 -17.90 -7.21
C GLU A 27 3.88 -18.96 -6.22
N LYS A 28 4.56 -18.56 -5.14
CA LYS A 28 5.06 -19.48 -4.09
C LYS A 28 3.96 -19.98 -3.16
N ASN A 29 2.99 -19.13 -2.84
CA ASN A 29 1.96 -19.40 -1.83
C ASN A 29 0.56 -19.10 -2.36
N PRO A 30 0.08 -19.82 -3.40
CA PRO A 30 -1.17 -19.49 -4.07
C PRO A 30 -2.39 -19.58 -3.15
N SER A 31 -2.39 -20.49 -2.18
CA SER A 31 -3.49 -20.70 -1.23
C SER A 31 -3.78 -19.49 -0.34
N LEU A 32 -2.77 -18.66 -0.05
CA LEU A 32 -2.95 -17.44 0.74
C LEU A 32 -3.70 -16.35 -0.02
N PHE A 33 -3.71 -16.42 -1.35
CA PHE A 33 -4.27 -15.41 -2.24
C PHE A 33 -5.57 -15.90 -2.91
N ALA A 34 -6.31 -16.80 -2.25
CA ALA A 34 -7.53 -17.39 -2.76
C ALA A 34 -8.76 -16.45 -2.69
N ILE A 35 -8.55 -15.16 -2.96
CA ILE A 35 -9.62 -14.17 -3.09
C ILE A 35 -10.05 -14.03 -4.54
N ARG A 36 -11.24 -13.46 -4.74
CA ARG A 36 -11.78 -13.17 -6.07
C ARG A 36 -11.94 -11.66 -6.21
N GLY A 37 -11.09 -11.04 -7.01
CA GLY A 37 -11.07 -9.59 -7.13
C GLY A 37 -10.12 -9.07 -8.20
N PHE A 38 -10.45 -7.90 -8.74
CA PHE A 38 -9.61 -7.20 -9.71
C PHE A 38 -9.15 -5.86 -9.15
N PHE A 39 -7.84 -5.71 -8.97
CA PHE A 39 -7.21 -4.54 -8.41
C PHE A 39 -6.47 -3.75 -9.48
N ILE A 40 -6.69 -2.44 -9.49
CA ILE A 40 -6.00 -1.49 -10.36
C ILE A 40 -5.23 -0.51 -9.48
N PHE A 41 -3.91 -0.57 -9.53
CA PHE A 41 -3.02 0.32 -8.78
C PHE A 41 -2.54 1.46 -9.67
N ASN A 42 -3.04 2.66 -9.42
CA ASN A 42 -2.64 3.89 -10.08
C ASN A 42 -1.51 4.55 -9.28
N ILE A 43 -0.28 4.39 -9.77
CA ILE A 43 0.91 4.91 -9.10
C ILE A 43 1.19 6.32 -9.60
N THR A 44 1.19 7.28 -8.69
CA THR A 44 1.44 8.70 -8.99
C THR A 44 2.79 9.16 -8.44
N LYS A 45 3.32 10.27 -8.96
CA LYS A 45 4.49 10.96 -8.41
C LYS A 45 4.27 12.45 -8.47
N LYS A 46 4.13 13.09 -7.29
CA LYS A 46 3.76 14.51 -7.17
C LYS A 46 2.42 14.78 -7.87
N GLY A 47 1.45 13.90 -7.65
CA GLY A 47 0.12 13.96 -8.27
C GLY A 47 0.06 13.64 -9.77
N VAL A 48 1.18 13.40 -10.46
CA VAL A 48 1.19 13.01 -11.88
C VAL A 48 1.08 11.49 -12.00
N PRO A 49 0.12 10.93 -12.76
CA PRO A 49 0.05 9.49 -13.03
C PRO A 49 1.30 8.98 -13.75
N MET A 50 1.94 7.94 -13.20
CA MET A 50 3.20 7.42 -13.71
C MET A 50 3.08 6.05 -14.37
N THR A 51 2.41 5.12 -13.70
CA THR A 51 2.20 3.75 -14.19
C THR A 51 0.97 3.16 -13.55
N GLU A 52 0.37 2.19 -14.22
CA GLU A 52 -0.71 1.36 -13.70
C GLU A 52 -0.20 -0.06 -13.51
N TRP A 53 -0.68 -0.73 -12.48
CA TRP A 53 -0.45 -2.15 -12.23
C TRP A 53 -1.78 -2.84 -11.99
N TYR A 54 -1.91 -4.05 -12.51
CA TYR A 54 -3.13 -4.84 -12.44
C TYR A 54 -2.85 -6.12 -11.66
N MET A 55 -3.71 -6.42 -10.69
CA MET A 55 -3.75 -7.72 -10.04
C MET A 55 -5.12 -8.34 -10.24
N LEU A 56 -5.18 -9.53 -10.81
CA LEU A 56 -6.42 -10.28 -10.98
C LEU A 56 -6.32 -11.57 -10.17
N PHE A 57 -7.20 -11.71 -9.20
CA PHE A 57 -7.36 -12.91 -8.39
C PHE A 57 -8.70 -13.56 -8.74
N GLN A 58 -8.68 -14.87 -9.02
CA GLN A 58 -9.83 -15.61 -9.54
C GLN A 58 -10.27 -16.73 -8.56
N GLY A 59 -9.83 -16.66 -7.29
CA GLY A 59 -10.03 -17.72 -6.31
C GLY A 59 -9.08 -18.90 -6.52
N PHE A 60 -9.52 -20.10 -6.16
CA PHE A 60 -8.74 -21.34 -6.28
C PHE A 60 -8.69 -21.90 -7.71
N ASP A 61 -9.60 -21.45 -8.58
CA ASP A 61 -9.79 -22.03 -9.91
C ASP A 61 -8.71 -21.61 -10.92
N ALA A 62 -7.96 -20.55 -10.64
CA ALA A 62 -6.97 -20.01 -11.57
C ALA A 62 -5.86 -19.22 -10.87
N PRO A 63 -4.65 -19.21 -11.46
CA PRO A 63 -3.52 -18.48 -10.89
C PRO A 63 -3.77 -16.97 -10.92
N ALA A 64 -3.35 -16.29 -9.87
CA ALA A 64 -3.42 -14.84 -9.83
C ALA A 64 -2.43 -14.20 -10.81
N ILE A 65 -2.88 -13.14 -11.50
CA ILE A 65 -2.14 -12.46 -12.55
C ILE A 65 -1.71 -11.10 -12.03
N VAL A 66 -0.41 -10.81 -12.04
CA VAL A 66 0.15 -9.49 -11.73
C VAL A 66 0.91 -8.96 -12.94
N SER A 67 0.45 -7.85 -13.53
CA SER A 67 1.10 -7.28 -14.71
C SER A 67 0.82 -5.79 -14.92
N GLN A 68 1.59 -5.15 -15.79
CA GLN A 68 1.36 -3.76 -16.23
C GLN A 68 0.40 -3.66 -17.43
N LYS A 69 0.11 -4.79 -18.09
CA LYS A 69 -0.86 -4.83 -19.18
C LYS A 69 -2.21 -5.20 -18.59
N ARG A 70 -3.26 -4.45 -18.92
CA ARG A 70 -4.61 -4.77 -18.43
C ARG A 70 -4.98 -6.20 -18.85
N PRO A 71 -5.24 -7.12 -17.89
CA PRO A 71 -5.64 -8.47 -18.21
C PRO A 71 -7.09 -8.50 -18.69
N GLU A 72 -7.45 -9.54 -19.43
CA GLU A 72 -8.85 -9.82 -19.75
C GLU A 72 -9.54 -10.37 -18.50
N ILE A 73 -10.65 -9.75 -18.13
CA ILE A 73 -11.44 -10.17 -16.96
C ILE A 73 -12.41 -11.24 -17.45
N PRO A 74 -12.39 -12.46 -16.89
CA PRO A 74 -13.37 -13.48 -17.23
C PRO A 74 -14.79 -12.96 -17.01
N LYS A 75 -15.66 -13.18 -18.00
CA LYS A 75 -17.09 -12.90 -17.84
C LYS A 75 -17.64 -13.80 -16.74
N ALA A 76 -18.50 -13.23 -15.90
CA ALA A 76 -19.20 -14.01 -14.89
C ALA A 76 -20.05 -15.10 -15.57
N LYS A 77 -19.99 -16.32 -15.04
CA LYS A 77 -20.95 -17.37 -15.39
C LYS A 77 -22.34 -16.95 -14.87
N GLN A 78 -23.40 -17.51 -15.44
CA GLN A 78 -24.79 -17.14 -15.10
C GLN A 78 -25.09 -17.26 -13.59
N ASP A 79 -24.44 -18.21 -12.90
CA ASP A 79 -24.63 -18.47 -11.46
C ASP A 79 -23.57 -17.78 -10.56
N GLN A 80 -22.64 -17.01 -11.14
CA GLN A 80 -21.55 -16.39 -10.38
C GLN A 80 -21.69 -14.86 -10.37
N GLN A 81 -21.47 -14.26 -9.20
CA GLN A 81 -21.32 -12.81 -9.07
C GLN A 81 -20.18 -12.31 -9.97
N PRO A 82 -20.27 -11.09 -10.53
CA PRO A 82 -19.16 -10.47 -11.26
C PRO A 82 -17.95 -10.28 -10.35
N ILE A 83 -16.74 -10.28 -10.93
CA ILE A 83 -15.51 -10.06 -10.16
C ILE A 83 -15.53 -8.61 -9.64
N PRO A 84 -15.48 -8.39 -8.30
CA PRO A 84 -15.45 -7.06 -7.74
C PRO A 84 -14.17 -6.32 -8.13
N VAL A 85 -14.28 -5.02 -8.36
CA VAL A 85 -13.16 -4.18 -8.82
C VAL A 85 -12.82 -3.14 -7.78
N ALA A 86 -11.54 -3.03 -7.42
CA ALA A 86 -11.00 -1.98 -6.56
C ALA A 86 -9.90 -1.21 -7.30
N ILE A 87 -10.01 0.12 -7.30
CA ILE A 87 -9.04 1.02 -7.90
C ILE A 87 -8.34 1.76 -6.76
N VAL A 88 -7.03 1.56 -6.62
CA VAL A 88 -6.21 2.14 -5.56
C VAL A 88 -5.24 3.14 -6.18
N GLU A 89 -5.39 4.41 -5.85
CA GLU A 89 -4.47 5.48 -6.24
C GLU A 89 -3.59 5.88 -5.06
N LEU A 90 -2.27 5.90 -5.27
CA LEU A 90 -1.29 6.30 -4.24
C LEU A 90 0.01 6.81 -4.86
N GLU A 91 0.78 7.59 -4.10
CA GLU A 91 2.10 8.03 -4.54
C GLU A 91 3.14 6.90 -4.44
N ASP A 92 4.10 6.85 -5.38
CA ASP A 92 5.20 5.86 -5.39
C ASP A 92 6.06 5.87 -4.11
N LYS A 93 6.13 7.02 -3.42
CA LYS A 93 6.82 7.13 -2.12
C LYS A 93 6.03 6.47 -0.99
N ASP A 94 4.70 6.57 -1.02
CA ASP A 94 3.81 6.02 0.00
C ASP A 94 3.53 4.54 -0.27
N LEU A 95 3.63 4.08 -1.52
CA LEU A 95 3.60 2.66 -1.90
C LEU A 95 4.61 1.83 -1.10
N LEU A 96 5.82 2.36 -0.90
CA LEU A 96 6.84 1.65 -0.12
C LEU A 96 6.40 1.44 1.33
N ASN A 97 5.87 2.50 1.96
CA ASN A 97 5.36 2.43 3.34
C ASN A 97 4.13 1.53 3.44
N PHE A 98 3.27 1.54 2.42
CA PHE A 98 2.11 0.68 2.35
C PHE A 98 2.52 -0.79 2.30
N MET A 99 3.41 -1.16 1.36
CA MET A 99 3.88 -2.54 1.20
C MET A 99 4.73 -3.02 2.39
N SER A 100 5.44 -2.13 3.08
CA SER A 100 6.20 -2.46 4.28
C SER A 100 5.35 -2.50 5.56
N GLY A 101 4.05 -2.22 5.50
CA GLY A 101 3.15 -2.15 6.65
C GLY A 101 3.29 -0.88 7.51
N GLY A 102 4.09 0.10 7.09
CA GLY A 102 4.22 1.40 7.76
C GLY A 102 3.04 2.36 7.51
N LEU A 103 2.24 2.10 6.47
CA LEU A 103 1.01 2.82 6.15
C LEU A 103 -0.10 1.80 5.92
N THR A 104 -1.15 1.80 6.75
CA THR A 104 -2.34 0.95 6.54
C THR A 104 -3.28 1.59 5.53
N GLY A 105 -4.15 0.81 4.88
CA GLY A 105 -5.16 1.30 3.94
C GLY A 105 -6.07 2.35 4.59
N SER A 106 -6.66 2.03 5.74
CA SER A 106 -7.50 2.95 6.53
C SER A 106 -6.79 4.26 6.89
N ARG A 107 -5.56 4.19 7.41
CA ARG A 107 -4.75 5.37 7.76
C ARG A 107 -4.34 6.16 6.52
N GLY A 108 -4.10 5.48 5.40
CA GLY A 108 -3.80 6.11 4.11
C GLY A 108 -4.99 6.90 3.57
N ILE A 109 -6.20 6.36 3.68
CA ILE A 109 -7.45 7.01 3.27
C ILE A 109 -7.71 8.26 4.13
N VAL A 110 -7.70 8.12 5.45
CA VAL A 110 -7.97 9.23 6.38
C VAL A 110 -6.99 10.39 6.18
N ASN A 111 -5.72 10.09 5.87
CA ASN A 111 -4.70 11.11 5.62
C ASN A 111 -4.65 11.60 4.15
N GLY A 112 -5.55 11.13 3.29
CA GLY A 112 -5.59 11.49 1.86
C GLY A 112 -4.40 11.01 1.02
N LYS A 113 -3.62 10.05 1.52
CA LYS A 113 -2.46 9.46 0.83
C LYS A 113 -2.83 8.32 -0.11
N ILE A 114 -3.92 7.62 0.20
CA ILE A 114 -4.48 6.54 -0.58
C ILE A 114 -5.91 6.96 -0.94
N LYS A 115 -6.28 6.87 -2.21
CA LYS A 115 -7.66 6.98 -2.65
C LYS A 115 -8.10 5.62 -3.15
N ILE A 116 -9.28 5.18 -2.71
CA ILE A 116 -9.86 3.91 -3.16
C ILE A 116 -11.20 4.23 -3.84
N ALA A 117 -11.40 3.68 -5.02
CA ALA A 117 -12.68 3.69 -5.72
C ALA A 117 -13.12 2.24 -6.02
N GLY A 118 -14.42 1.99 -6.06
CA GLY A 118 -14.97 0.63 -6.22
C GLY A 118 -15.14 -0.10 -4.90
N ALA A 119 -14.86 -1.40 -4.89
CA ALA A 119 -15.07 -2.27 -3.72
C ALA A 119 -13.99 -2.02 -2.64
N MET A 120 -14.34 -1.24 -1.62
CA MET A 120 -13.42 -0.91 -0.52
C MET A 120 -13.08 -2.13 0.35
N GLU A 121 -14.07 -2.97 0.66
CA GLU A 121 -13.91 -4.21 1.44
C GLU A 121 -12.86 -5.14 0.82
N LEU A 122 -12.84 -5.23 -0.52
CA LEU A 122 -11.87 -6.02 -1.26
C LEU A 122 -10.43 -5.49 -1.08
N ALA A 123 -10.26 -4.16 -0.99
CA ALA A 123 -8.94 -3.57 -0.73
C ALA A 123 -8.45 -3.86 0.70
N GLU A 124 -9.35 -3.89 1.68
CA GLU A 124 -9.04 -4.26 3.06
C GLU A 124 -8.65 -5.75 3.16
N GLU A 125 -9.38 -6.63 2.47
CA GLU A 125 -9.08 -8.06 2.42
C GLU A 125 -7.69 -8.33 1.83
N LEU A 126 -7.34 -7.63 0.74
CA LEU A 126 -6.00 -7.71 0.16
C LEU A 126 -4.91 -7.33 1.16
N GLU A 127 -5.12 -6.27 1.94
CA GLU A 127 -4.17 -5.85 2.99
C GLU A 127 -4.04 -6.94 4.07
N GLN A 128 -5.15 -7.54 4.51
CA GLN A 128 -5.12 -8.63 5.49
C GLN A 128 -4.34 -9.84 4.97
N ILE A 129 -4.48 -10.18 3.69
CA ILE A 129 -3.73 -11.27 3.06
C ILE A 129 -2.23 -10.96 3.04
N PHE A 130 -1.84 -9.74 2.66
CA PHE A 130 -0.43 -9.35 2.70
C PHE A 130 0.16 -9.45 4.10
N ARG A 131 -0.60 -9.11 5.15
CA ARG A 131 -0.18 -9.30 6.54
C ARG A 131 -0.01 -10.77 6.88
N LYS A 132 -0.97 -11.63 6.53
CA LYS A 132 -0.89 -13.08 6.74
C LYS A 132 0.32 -13.70 6.02
N ALA A 133 0.63 -13.22 4.82
CA ALA A 133 1.77 -13.67 4.02
C ALA A 133 3.14 -13.15 4.51
N LYS A 134 3.19 -12.37 5.61
CA LYS A 134 4.37 -11.64 6.09
C LYS A 134 4.98 -10.76 4.99
N GLY A 135 4.12 -10.13 4.20
CA GLY A 135 4.50 -9.32 3.04
C GLY A 135 5.35 -8.11 3.42
N SER A 136 5.06 -7.50 4.57
CA SER A 136 5.81 -6.39 5.15
C SER A 136 7.28 -6.75 5.41
N GLU A 137 7.50 -7.87 6.08
CA GLU A 137 8.81 -8.36 6.50
C GLU A 137 9.64 -8.77 5.28
N LYS A 138 9.01 -9.44 4.32
CA LYS A 138 9.66 -9.81 3.05
C LYS A 138 10.04 -8.58 2.23
N THR A 139 9.16 -7.57 2.19
CA THR A 139 9.44 -6.30 1.51
C THR A 139 10.62 -5.58 2.14
N LEU A 140 10.66 -5.48 3.47
CA LEU A 140 11.78 -4.88 4.20
C LEU A 140 13.09 -5.65 3.96
N ALA A 141 13.07 -6.97 4.08
CA ALA A 141 14.23 -7.82 3.84
C ALA A 141 14.78 -7.66 2.41
N TYR A 142 13.89 -7.55 1.42
CA TYR A 142 14.27 -7.30 0.03
C TYR A 142 14.93 -5.92 -0.16
N LEU A 143 14.39 -4.88 0.48
CA LEU A 143 14.95 -3.53 0.42
C LEU A 143 16.33 -3.46 1.06
N ASP A 144 16.52 -4.11 2.21
CA ASP A 144 17.82 -4.19 2.88
C ASP A 144 18.83 -4.95 2.02
N GLN A 145 18.41 -6.04 1.39
CA GLN A 145 19.25 -6.79 0.46
C GLN A 145 19.67 -5.95 -0.75
N LYS A 146 18.75 -5.14 -1.31
CA LYS A 146 19.05 -4.22 -2.42
C LYS A 146 19.99 -3.08 -1.99
N ARG A 147 19.77 -2.50 -0.81
CA ARG A 147 20.61 -1.44 -0.24
C ARG A 147 22.04 -1.94 -0.01
N GLY A 148 22.22 -3.08 0.65
CA GLY A 148 23.55 -3.63 0.92
C GLY A 148 24.34 -3.98 -0.35
N LYS A 149 23.69 -4.44 -1.41
CA LYS A 149 24.34 -4.66 -2.72
C LYS A 149 24.82 -3.35 -3.36
N SER A 150 24.04 -2.27 -3.21
CA SER A 150 24.41 -0.96 -3.76
C SER A 150 25.62 -0.34 -3.04
N GLU A 151 25.69 -0.47 -1.72
CA GLU A 151 26.83 0.03 -0.94
C GLU A 151 28.12 -0.72 -1.25
N ARG A 152 28.06 -2.05 -1.38
CA ARG A 152 29.23 -2.86 -1.78
C ARG A 152 29.72 -2.50 -3.19
N ALA A 153 28.82 -2.22 -4.13
CA ALA A 153 29.20 -1.78 -5.47
C ALA A 153 29.88 -0.39 -5.42
N LYS A 154 29.33 0.54 -4.63
CA LYS A 154 29.90 1.88 -4.45
C LYS A 154 31.28 1.84 -3.78
N ALA A 155 31.46 0.99 -2.77
CA ALA A 155 32.75 0.80 -2.10
C ALA A 155 33.84 0.27 -3.04
N ARG A 156 33.48 -0.65 -3.95
CA ARG A 156 34.38 -1.18 -4.98
C ARG A 156 34.80 -0.15 -6.02
N LEU A 157 33.87 0.70 -6.46
CA LEU A 157 34.16 1.80 -7.37
C LEU A 157 35.09 2.84 -6.74
N SER A 158 34.84 3.18 -5.46
CA SER A 158 35.72 4.10 -4.73
C SER A 158 37.12 3.52 -4.46
N SER A 159 37.26 2.20 -4.35
CA SER A 159 38.58 1.58 -4.14
C SER A 159 39.37 1.39 -5.45
N SER A 160 38.72 1.30 -6.61
CA SER A 160 39.42 1.25 -7.90
C SER A 160 40.05 2.59 -8.31
N GLU A 161 39.42 3.72 -8.00
CA GLU A 161 39.95 5.06 -8.38
C GLU A 161 41.23 5.46 -7.62
N VAL A 162 41.48 4.89 -6.43
CA VAL A 162 42.70 5.18 -5.65
C VAL A 162 43.94 4.45 -6.21
N SER A 163 43.75 3.38 -7.00
CA SER A 163 44.87 2.56 -7.49
C SER A 163 45.45 3.00 -8.84
N GLU A 164 44.74 3.83 -9.61
CA GLU A 164 45.17 4.24 -10.96
C GLU A 164 45.98 5.55 -10.98
N GLY A 165 45.97 6.32 -9.88
CA GLY A 165 46.78 7.54 -9.72
C GLY A 165 48.25 7.31 -9.31
N ALA A 166 48.64 6.09 -8.90
CA ALA A 166 49.95 5.83 -8.31
C ALA A 166 51.07 5.46 -9.30
N LYS A 167 50.80 5.39 -10.62
CA LYS A 167 51.79 4.94 -11.63
C LYS A 167 52.41 6.04 -12.50
N LYS A 168 52.14 7.34 -12.29
CA LYS A 168 52.62 8.40 -13.21
C LYS A 168 53.37 9.60 -12.62
N THR A 169 53.72 9.61 -11.34
CA THR A 169 54.57 10.69 -10.79
C THR A 169 55.71 10.15 -9.92
N GLY A 170 56.68 9.51 -10.58
CA GLY A 170 58.04 9.42 -10.07
C GLY A 170 58.73 10.78 -10.09
N VAL A 171 58.26 11.75 -9.29
CA VAL A 171 58.95 13.02 -9.05
C VAL A 171 58.89 13.35 -7.56
N LYS A 172 60.00 13.06 -6.88
CA LYS A 172 60.54 13.70 -5.66
C LYS A 172 59.53 14.48 -4.78
N VAL A 173 58.83 13.80 -3.87
CA VAL A 173 58.17 14.47 -2.73
C VAL A 173 58.66 13.89 -1.39
N GLN A 174 59.98 13.95 -1.15
CA GLN A 174 60.56 13.71 0.18
C GLN A 174 60.41 14.92 1.14
N GLY A 175 59.68 15.98 0.75
CA GLY A 175 59.66 17.25 1.47
C GLY A 175 58.39 17.60 2.28
N LEU A 176 57.24 16.95 2.05
CA LEU A 176 55.97 17.39 2.68
C LEU A 176 55.66 16.78 4.04
N ALA A 177 56.18 15.58 4.35
CA ALA A 177 55.94 14.92 5.64
C ALA A 177 56.56 15.67 6.84
N ARG A 178 57.51 16.58 6.60
CA ARG A 178 58.11 17.42 7.67
C ARG A 178 57.28 18.65 8.05
N ARG A 179 56.32 19.09 7.23
CA ARG A 179 55.54 20.31 7.53
C ARG A 179 54.29 20.06 8.37
N TYR A 180 53.71 18.86 8.32
CA TYR A 180 52.50 18.55 9.09
C TYR A 180 52.75 18.19 10.56
N SER A 181 53.98 17.81 10.96
CA SER A 181 54.29 17.56 12.37
C SER A 181 54.55 18.83 13.19
N ALA A 182 54.82 19.97 12.54
CA ALA A 182 55.03 21.25 13.22
C ALA A 182 53.71 21.94 13.63
N LEU A 183 52.65 21.84 12.81
CA LEU A 183 51.35 22.43 13.14
C LEU A 183 50.61 21.69 14.27
N ALA A 184 50.83 20.39 14.43
CA ALA A 184 50.18 19.60 15.50
C ALA A 184 50.72 19.95 16.91
N LYS A 185 51.95 20.48 17.02
CA LYS A 185 52.53 20.88 18.32
C LYS A 185 52.06 22.26 18.82
N GLN A 186 51.51 23.10 17.94
CA GLN A 186 51.03 24.43 18.32
C GLN A 186 49.55 24.44 18.76
N ALA A 187 48.79 23.39 18.45
CA ALA A 187 47.39 23.24 18.87
C ALA A 187 47.23 22.77 20.33
N SER A 188 48.27 22.22 20.95
CA SER A 188 48.25 21.72 22.33
C SER A 188 48.56 22.78 23.41
N SER A 189 48.82 24.05 23.05
CA SER A 189 49.10 25.11 24.03
C SER A 189 47.95 26.10 24.25
N ASN A 190 46.86 26.03 23.50
CA ASN A 190 45.71 26.91 23.72
C ASN A 190 44.60 26.14 24.43
N ASN A 191 44.50 26.43 25.73
CA ASN A 191 43.45 26.02 26.64
C ASN A 191 42.10 26.59 26.16
N TYR A 192 41.49 25.93 25.18
CA TYR A 192 40.20 26.31 24.62
C TYR A 192 39.08 25.68 25.45
N VAL A 193 38.44 26.49 26.28
CA VAL A 193 37.21 26.15 27.01
C VAL A 193 36.03 26.55 26.14
N PRO A 194 35.26 25.60 25.55
CA PRO A 194 34.04 25.96 24.84
C PRO A 194 32.99 26.46 25.84
N LYS A 195 32.58 27.72 25.70
CA LYS A 195 31.42 28.28 26.40
C LYS A 195 30.14 27.78 25.72
N ASN A 196 29.47 26.82 26.34
CA ASN A 196 28.11 26.43 25.96
C ASN A 196 27.11 27.47 26.49
N ASN A 197 26.68 28.39 25.64
CA ASN A 197 25.49 29.20 25.91
C ASN A 197 24.25 28.45 25.41
N LEU A 198 23.64 27.70 26.33
CA LEU A 198 22.32 27.09 26.14
C LEU A 198 21.26 28.10 26.59
N THR A 199 20.77 28.93 25.67
CA THR A 199 19.64 29.83 25.92
C THR A 199 18.35 29.09 25.59
N GLN A 200 17.56 28.79 26.62
CA GLN A 200 16.16 28.38 26.48
C GLN A 200 15.28 29.61 26.21
N PRO A 201 14.38 29.57 25.22
CA PRO A 201 13.10 30.27 25.27
C PRO A 201 12.04 29.25 25.74
N GLY A 202 11.31 29.45 26.83
CA GLY A 202 10.59 30.66 27.19
C GLY A 202 9.11 30.35 27.04
N ALA A 203 8.50 29.86 28.12
CA ALA A 203 7.08 29.66 28.24
C ALA A 203 6.34 31.00 28.09
N ASN A 204 5.32 31.06 27.24
CA ASN A 204 4.36 32.15 27.28
C ASN A 204 2.94 31.59 27.25
N LYS A 205 2.27 31.74 28.40
CA LYS A 205 0.81 31.73 28.53
C LYS A 205 0.35 33.11 28.06
N GLU A 206 -0.59 33.17 27.13
CA GLU A 206 -1.52 34.29 27.09
C GLU A 206 -2.85 33.87 26.44
N SER A 207 -3.88 34.06 27.25
CA SER A 207 -5.30 33.99 26.97
C SER A 207 -5.78 35.26 26.26
N GLY A 208 -6.66 35.12 25.26
CA GLY A 208 -7.45 36.22 24.67
C GLY A 208 -8.13 35.74 23.39
N ALA A 209 -9.42 35.40 23.42
CA ALA A 209 -10.58 36.28 23.24
C ALA A 209 -10.84 36.73 21.78
N ILE A 210 -11.93 36.19 21.22
CA ILE A 210 -13.00 36.84 20.46
C ILE A 210 -12.62 37.76 19.26
N GLY A 211 -13.02 37.34 18.05
CA GLY A 211 -13.23 38.19 16.87
C GLY A 211 -13.78 37.38 15.69
N LYS A 212 -15.11 37.23 15.57
CA LYS A 212 -15.99 37.95 14.62
C LYS A 212 -15.53 37.99 13.15
N SER A 213 -16.32 37.27 12.34
CA SER A 213 -16.84 37.62 11.01
C SER A 213 -15.94 38.36 10.01
N ASN A 214 -15.76 37.76 8.83
CA ASN A 214 -15.98 38.50 7.58
C ASN A 214 -16.39 37.57 6.44
N SER A 215 -17.67 37.67 6.10
CA SER A 215 -18.26 37.32 4.82
C SER A 215 -17.95 38.42 3.79
N SER A 216 -17.34 38.07 2.66
CA SER A 216 -17.40 38.84 1.42
C SER A 216 -17.66 37.85 0.30
N ALA A 217 -18.87 37.73 -0.26
CA ALA A 217 -19.54 38.70 -1.12
C ALA A 217 -18.64 39.12 -2.30
N GLY A 218 -18.76 38.39 -3.40
CA GLY A 218 -18.19 38.72 -4.71
C GLY A 218 -19.03 38.05 -5.79
N GLY A 219 -20.08 38.75 -6.23
CA GLY A 219 -20.92 38.34 -7.35
C GLY A 219 -20.44 38.92 -8.69
N ALA A 220 -20.69 38.18 -9.76
CA ALA A 220 -20.93 38.65 -11.14
C ALA A 220 -21.35 37.42 -11.97
N ALA A 221 -22.63 37.25 -12.31
CA ALA A 221 -23.35 37.86 -13.43
C ALA A 221 -23.33 37.02 -14.73
N ALA A 222 -24.48 36.35 -14.95
CA ALA A 222 -25.22 36.18 -16.20
C ALA A 222 -24.55 35.55 -17.45
N LYS A 223 -25.10 34.40 -17.87
CA LYS A 223 -25.75 34.28 -19.20
C LYS A 223 -26.75 33.13 -19.22
N ARG A 224 -28.03 33.48 -19.14
CA ARG A 224 -29.17 32.60 -19.47
C ARG A 224 -29.33 32.60 -20.99
N VAL A 225 -29.39 31.41 -21.59
CA VAL A 225 -29.93 31.21 -22.94
C VAL A 225 -31.17 30.36 -22.80
N ALA A 226 -32.28 30.95 -23.22
CA ALA A 226 -33.60 30.35 -23.30
C ALA A 226 -33.74 29.52 -24.59
N ALA A 227 -34.40 28.37 -24.47
CA ALA A 227 -35.14 27.62 -25.50
C ALA A 227 -35.33 26.19 -24.94
N LYS A 228 -36.43 25.47 -25.08
CA LYS A 228 -37.75 25.67 -25.69
C LYS A 228 -38.51 24.38 -25.34
N ALA A 229 -39.74 24.49 -24.83
CA ALA A 229 -40.64 23.35 -24.61
C ALA A 229 -40.96 22.65 -25.96
N PRO A 230 -41.45 21.40 -25.93
CA PRO A 230 -42.90 21.24 -25.83
C PRO A 230 -43.39 20.02 -25.02
N ASP A 231 -44.61 20.22 -24.51
CA ASP A 231 -45.77 19.33 -24.43
C ASP A 231 -45.65 17.88 -23.94
N SER A 232 -46.35 17.67 -22.81
CA SER A 232 -47.55 16.84 -22.66
C SER A 232 -47.49 15.38 -23.10
N ILE A 233 -47.70 14.46 -22.14
CA ILE A 233 -48.58 13.27 -22.22
C ILE A 233 -48.74 12.67 -20.80
N GLU A 234 -49.99 12.71 -20.32
CA GLU A 234 -50.80 11.74 -19.53
C GLU A 234 -50.10 10.94 -18.40
N GLU A 235 -50.46 11.13 -17.13
CA GLU A 235 -51.63 10.60 -16.37
C GLU A 235 -51.66 9.07 -16.18
N GLU A 236 -52.12 8.67 -14.98
CA GLU A 236 -52.33 7.31 -14.43
C GLU A 236 -51.12 6.65 -13.73
N GLU A 237 -51.22 6.00 -12.58
CA GLU A 237 -52.31 5.82 -11.62
C GLU A 237 -51.67 5.47 -10.26
N LYS A 238 -52.18 6.13 -9.23
CA LYS A 238 -52.46 5.66 -7.86
C LYS A 238 -52.03 4.22 -7.50
N LYS A 239 -51.20 4.09 -6.45
CA LYS A 239 -51.46 3.11 -5.38
C LYS A 239 -50.82 3.51 -4.05
N GLU A 240 -51.72 3.74 -3.09
CA GLU A 240 -51.52 3.83 -1.65
C GLU A 240 -51.26 2.42 -1.09
N GLU A 241 -50.34 2.31 -0.13
CA GLU A 241 -50.23 1.30 0.95
C GLU A 241 -48.82 1.47 1.54
N GLU A 242 -48.52 1.47 2.83
CA GLU A 242 -49.30 1.40 4.06
C GLU A 242 -48.29 1.80 5.16
N SER A 243 -48.71 2.68 6.06
CA SER A 243 -47.92 3.12 7.20
C SER A 243 -47.70 1.95 8.16
N GLN A 244 -46.45 1.56 8.41
CA GLN A 244 -46.14 0.72 9.58
C GLN A 244 -45.67 1.58 10.74
N GLU A 245 -46.60 1.61 11.69
CA GLU A 245 -46.61 2.15 13.03
C GLU A 245 -45.37 1.75 13.84
N SER A 246 -44.73 2.76 14.43
CA SER A 246 -43.62 2.58 15.36
C SER A 246 -44.17 2.14 16.71
N GLN A 247 -43.87 0.92 17.14
CA GLN A 247 -44.11 0.50 18.52
C GLN A 247 -43.01 1.03 19.45
N PRO A 248 -43.35 1.55 20.65
CA PRO A 248 -42.38 1.87 21.69
C PRO A 248 -41.89 0.57 22.36
N VAL A 249 -40.57 0.42 22.45
CA VAL A 249 -39.94 -0.65 23.25
C VAL A 249 -39.93 -0.22 24.71
N ASP A 250 -40.59 -1.03 25.54
CA ASP A 250 -40.64 -0.90 26.99
C ASP A 250 -39.25 -1.04 27.63
N LEU A 251 -38.97 -0.14 28.58
CA LEU A 251 -37.93 -0.29 29.59
C LEU A 251 -38.28 -1.50 30.46
N VAL A 252 -37.43 -2.52 30.44
CA VAL A 252 -37.43 -3.57 31.45
C VAL A 252 -36.11 -3.49 32.21
N ASP A 253 -36.20 -2.97 33.44
CA ASP A 253 -35.25 -3.26 34.50
C ASP A 253 -35.36 -4.75 34.83
N ASP A 254 -34.29 -5.52 34.65
CA ASP A 254 -34.23 -6.87 35.23
C ASP A 254 -32.84 -7.16 35.80
N GLU A 255 -32.90 -7.80 36.96
CA GLU A 255 -31.85 -7.97 37.93
C GLU A 255 -30.74 -8.94 37.46
N THR A 256 -29.56 -8.73 38.03
CA THR A 256 -28.43 -9.68 38.08
C THR A 256 -28.85 -11.15 38.24
N PRO A 257 -28.07 -12.06 37.63
CA PRO A 257 -27.56 -13.17 38.43
C PRO A 257 -26.05 -13.37 38.29
N SER A 258 -25.42 -13.43 39.46
CA SER A 258 -24.11 -14.01 39.75
C SER A 258 -23.96 -15.39 39.09
N HIS A 259 -23.01 -15.53 38.17
CA HIS A 259 -22.66 -16.83 37.58
C HIS A 259 -21.53 -17.49 38.38
N LYS A 260 -21.91 -18.60 39.02
CA LYS A 260 -21.01 -19.61 39.59
C LYS A 260 -20.19 -20.25 38.47
N GLU A 261 -18.91 -20.44 38.76
CA GLU A 261 -17.99 -21.28 37.99
C GLU A 261 -18.47 -22.75 38.02
N GLU A 262 -18.71 -23.34 36.86
CA GLU A 262 -18.77 -24.79 36.68
C GLU A 262 -17.52 -25.29 35.93
N PRO A 263 -16.99 -26.47 36.30
CA PRO A 263 -15.77 -27.02 35.72
C PRO A 263 -16.00 -27.60 34.33
N VAL A 264 -15.10 -27.24 33.42
CA VAL A 264 -15.00 -27.75 32.05
C VAL A 264 -14.78 -29.27 32.07
N GLN A 265 -15.76 -30.03 31.58
CA GLN A 265 -15.58 -31.44 31.25
C GLN A 265 -14.85 -31.57 29.91
N GLU A 266 -13.67 -32.18 29.98
CA GLU A 266 -12.82 -32.54 28.85
C GLU A 266 -13.46 -33.69 28.06
N GLN A 267 -14.25 -33.36 27.03
CA GLN A 267 -14.73 -34.34 26.05
C GLN A 267 -13.61 -34.71 25.08
N LYS A 268 -13.01 -35.87 25.37
CA LYS A 268 -12.08 -36.59 24.52
C LYS A 268 -12.81 -37.07 23.26
N GLN A 269 -12.72 -36.32 22.16
CA GLN A 269 -13.18 -36.76 20.85
C GLN A 269 -12.20 -37.79 20.29
N GLU A 270 -12.68 -39.01 20.05
CA GLU A 270 -12.00 -40.04 19.27
C GLU A 270 -11.83 -39.58 17.81
N PRO A 271 -10.67 -39.83 17.17
CA PRO A 271 -10.49 -39.56 15.77
C PRO A 271 -11.26 -40.57 14.92
N GLU A 272 -12.22 -40.07 14.15
CA GLU A 272 -12.94 -40.80 13.11
C GLU A 272 -11.94 -41.24 12.02
N LEU A 273 -11.84 -42.54 11.80
CA LEU A 273 -11.04 -43.17 10.74
C LEU A 273 -11.59 -42.75 9.38
N VAL A 274 -10.86 -41.87 8.68
CA VAL A 274 -11.14 -41.52 7.29
C VAL A 274 -10.77 -42.71 6.41
N GLU A 275 -11.78 -43.33 5.79
CA GLU A 275 -11.61 -44.40 4.81
C GLU A 275 -10.81 -43.91 3.59
N GLU A 276 -9.83 -44.72 3.18
CA GLU A 276 -9.00 -44.49 1.99
C GLU A 276 -9.85 -44.52 0.70
N PRO A 277 -9.67 -43.56 -0.24
CA PRO A 277 -10.29 -43.66 -1.54
C PRO A 277 -9.65 -44.77 -2.38
N LYS A 278 -10.47 -45.74 -2.78
CA LYS A 278 -10.16 -46.76 -3.80
C LYS A 278 -9.59 -46.12 -5.06
N VAL A 279 -8.35 -46.51 -5.38
CA VAL A 279 -7.68 -46.23 -6.64
C VAL A 279 -8.45 -46.94 -7.76
N ALA A 280 -9.08 -46.18 -8.64
CA ALA A 280 -9.66 -46.71 -9.87
C ALA A 280 -8.53 -46.89 -10.90
N GLU A 281 -8.12 -48.14 -11.11
CA GLU A 281 -7.33 -48.57 -12.27
C GLU A 281 -8.15 -48.26 -13.54
N TRP A 282 -7.61 -47.41 -14.41
CA TRP A 282 -8.13 -47.25 -15.77
C TRP A 282 -7.13 -47.97 -16.68
N GLU A 283 -7.58 -49.10 -17.19
CA GLU A 283 -6.83 -49.95 -18.11
C GLU A 283 -6.54 -49.21 -19.42
N ASP A 284 -5.29 -49.34 -19.85
CA ASP A 284 -4.82 -49.02 -21.19
C ASP A 284 -5.63 -49.77 -22.24
N SER A 285 -6.33 -49.03 -23.10
CA SER A 285 -6.92 -49.56 -24.32
C SER A 285 -6.87 -48.48 -25.40
N ASN A 286 -5.72 -48.35 -26.06
CA ASN A 286 -5.73 -47.95 -27.46
C ASN A 286 -4.48 -48.44 -28.19
N LEU A 287 -4.61 -49.66 -28.69
CA LEU A 287 -3.76 -50.25 -29.72
C LEU A 287 -4.69 -50.62 -30.89
N GLN A 288 -4.29 -50.14 -32.08
CA GLN A 288 -4.70 -50.58 -33.43
C GLN A 288 -5.96 -49.94 -34.06
N GLY A 289 -5.71 -49.32 -35.20
CA GLY A 289 -6.65 -48.76 -36.16
C GLY A 289 -5.96 -47.82 -37.11
#